data_AF-E5KBW0-F1
#
_entry.id   AF-E5KBW0-F1
#
_cell.length_a   1.000
_cell.length_b   1.000
_cell.length_c   1.000
_cell.angle_alpha   90.00
_cell.angle_beta   90.00
_cell.angle_gamma   90.00
#
_symmetry.space_group_name_H-M   'P 1'
#
loop_
_entity.id
_entity.type
_entity.pdbx_description
1 polymer ?
#
loop_
_entity_poly.entity_id
_entity_poly.type
_entity_poly.pdbx_seq_one_letter_code
_entity_poly.pdbx_strand_id
1 'polypeptide(L)'
;QGTPEEASRMLRAAVRAYGASLVGYSELTQEHRDHVIFSYEKGDSNNEKYIGTTIPVTAARPIVLENVPKAYETTEKLVIPNVPLWEIAMSTQGSNELWRSAGTLLGGMANGNTFYNCANLHASTYNFLRYLGYQLIGTIGNDARYVGSEGGAAIMAGLGEASRQKLYTLTPEYGAPGRLYGVLTDLPLEPTHPIDFGP
;
A
#
# COMPACT_ATOMS: atom_id res chain seq x y z
N GLN A 1 -12.87 13.14 19.46
CA GLN A 1 -12.52 12.17 18.40
C GLN A 1 -13.62 11.13 18.36
N GLY A 2 -14.01 10.68 17.17
CA GLY A 2 -14.91 9.53 17.02
C GLY A 2 -14.22 8.23 17.41
N THR A 3 -14.97 7.15 17.52
CA THR A 3 -14.40 5.83 17.84
C THR A 3 -13.61 5.26 16.64
N PRO A 4 -12.69 4.29 16.85
CA PRO A 4 -11.98 3.63 15.74
C PRO A 4 -12.92 3.04 14.67
N GLU A 5 -14.10 2.55 15.08
CA GLU A 5 -15.11 1.99 14.20
C GLU A 5 -15.80 3.07 13.35
N GLU A 6 -16.05 4.25 13.92
CA GLU A 6 -16.55 5.42 13.18
C GLU A 6 -15.50 5.93 12.19
N ALA A 7 -14.23 6.00 12.61
CA ALA A 7 -13.11 6.39 11.76
C ALA A 7 -12.93 5.42 10.58
N SER A 8 -12.96 4.10 10.82
CA SER A 8 -12.88 3.07 9.80
C SER A 8 -14.01 3.14 8.79
N ARG A 9 -15.25 3.39 9.24
CA ARG A 9 -16.42 3.56 8.34
C ARG A 9 -16.30 4.83 7.50
N MET A 10 -15.89 5.93 8.11
CA MET A 10 -15.69 7.22 7.42
C MET A 10 -14.59 7.11 6.36
N LEU A 11 -13.41 6.60 6.74
CA LEU A 11 -12.29 6.44 5.82
C LEU A 11 -12.67 5.50 4.68
N ARG A 12 -13.37 4.39 4.97
CA ARG A 12 -13.85 3.45 3.95
C ARG A 12 -14.72 4.16 2.93
N ALA A 13 -15.71 4.94 3.40
CA ALA A 13 -16.58 5.70 2.50
C ALA A 13 -15.79 6.68 1.62
N ALA A 14 -14.82 7.40 2.20
CA ALA A 14 -13.99 8.36 1.49
C ALA A 14 -13.13 7.69 0.39
N VAL A 15 -12.34 6.66 0.74
CA VAL A 15 -11.44 6.02 -0.23
C VAL A 15 -12.19 5.25 -1.32
N ARG A 16 -13.36 4.70 -1.00
CA ARG A 16 -14.26 4.10 -2.01
C ARG A 16 -14.77 5.15 -2.99
N ALA A 17 -15.11 6.36 -2.53
CA ALA A 17 -15.49 7.47 -3.40
C ALA A 17 -14.32 7.96 -4.28
N TYR A 18 -13.06 7.80 -3.83
CA TYR A 18 -11.87 8.21 -4.58
C TYR A 18 -11.36 7.18 -5.59
N GLY A 19 -11.93 5.98 -5.61
CA GLY A 19 -11.64 4.96 -6.62
C GLY A 19 -11.04 3.66 -6.10
N ALA A 20 -10.92 3.47 -4.78
CA ALA A 20 -10.58 2.15 -4.23
C ALA A 20 -11.74 1.17 -4.44
N SER A 21 -11.43 -0.03 -4.90
CA SER A 21 -12.37 -1.14 -5.09
C SER A 21 -12.61 -1.90 -3.79
N LEU A 22 -11.55 -2.19 -3.04
CA LEU A 22 -11.59 -2.81 -1.71
C LEU A 22 -10.73 -2.00 -0.74
N VAL A 23 -11.08 -2.05 0.55
CA VAL A 23 -10.30 -1.44 1.63
C VAL A 23 -10.44 -2.21 2.94
N GLY A 24 -9.31 -2.41 3.59
CA GLY A 24 -9.20 -3.02 4.91
C GLY A 24 -8.08 -2.35 5.71
N TYR A 25 -8.02 -2.68 6.98
CA TYR A 25 -7.15 -2.03 7.95
C TYR A 25 -6.47 -3.07 8.81
N SER A 26 -5.20 -2.85 9.14
CA SER A 26 -4.47 -3.65 10.12
C SER A 26 -3.69 -2.73 11.03
N GLU A 27 -3.51 -3.13 12.29
CA GLU A 27 -2.61 -2.41 13.19
C GLU A 27 -1.16 -2.74 12.83
N LEU A 28 -0.28 -1.73 12.81
CA LEU A 28 1.15 -1.92 12.60
C LEU A 28 1.82 -2.32 13.93
N THR A 29 1.72 -3.60 14.25
CA THR A 29 2.34 -4.24 15.43
C THR A 29 3.86 -4.19 15.37
N GLN A 30 4.52 -4.50 16.48
CA GLN A 30 5.97 -4.64 16.50
C GLN A 30 6.47 -5.74 15.55
N GLU A 31 5.73 -6.85 15.45
CA GLU A 31 6.05 -7.94 14.53
C GLU A 31 6.00 -7.49 13.06
N HIS A 32 5.02 -6.65 12.69
CA HIS A 32 4.99 -6.06 11.35
C HIS A 32 6.17 -5.14 11.10
N ARG A 33 6.59 -4.35 12.10
CA ARG A 33 7.76 -3.46 12.02
C ARG A 33 9.06 -4.23 11.80
N ASP A 34 9.19 -5.39 12.43
CA ASP A 34 10.41 -6.19 12.39
C ASP A 34 10.50 -7.09 11.14
N HIS A 35 9.36 -7.44 10.53
CA HIS A 35 9.32 -8.47 9.48
C HIS A 35 8.67 -8.06 8.15
N VAL A 36 7.88 -6.98 8.11
CA VAL A 36 7.10 -6.61 6.91
C VAL A 36 7.54 -5.26 6.34
N ILE A 37 8.07 -4.36 7.17
CA ILE A 37 8.62 -3.08 6.72
C ILE A 37 9.93 -3.30 5.97
N PHE A 38 10.06 -2.70 4.79
CA PHE A 38 11.29 -2.80 4.02
C PHE A 38 12.43 -2.06 4.71
N SER A 39 13.65 -2.59 4.63
CA SER A 39 14.83 -1.94 5.20
C SER A 39 15.29 -0.73 4.38
N TYR A 40 14.95 -0.69 3.09
CA TYR A 40 15.29 0.38 2.15
C TYR A 40 14.11 0.64 1.23
N GLU A 41 13.93 1.90 0.82
CA GLU A 41 13.08 2.18 -0.33
C GLU A 41 13.72 1.63 -1.62
N LYS A 42 12.91 1.42 -2.65
CA LYS A 42 13.45 1.11 -3.98
C LYS A 42 14.17 2.32 -4.58
N GLY A 43 13.59 3.52 -4.52
CA GLY A 43 14.19 4.74 -5.07
C GLY A 43 14.56 4.60 -6.56
N ASP A 44 15.79 4.99 -6.90
CA ASP A 44 16.41 4.90 -8.24
C ASP A 44 17.37 3.69 -8.35
N SER A 45 17.29 2.74 -7.42
CA SER A 45 18.24 1.62 -7.30
C SER A 45 18.22 0.64 -8.48
N ASN A 46 17.10 0.58 -9.21
CA ASN A 46 16.91 -0.29 -10.37
C ASN A 46 17.31 0.39 -11.70
N ASN A 47 17.96 1.55 -11.66
CA ASN A 47 18.40 2.27 -12.84
C ASN A 47 19.57 1.56 -13.53
N GLU A 48 19.57 1.54 -14.86
CA GLU A 48 20.60 0.90 -15.69
C GLU A 48 22.02 1.41 -15.38
N LYS A 49 22.15 2.68 -14.97
CA LYS A 49 23.44 3.27 -14.59
C LYS A 49 24.11 2.58 -13.40
N TYR A 50 23.36 1.84 -12.59
CA TYR A 50 23.90 1.14 -11.43
C TYR A 50 24.25 -0.33 -11.70
N ILE A 51 24.00 -0.85 -12.91
CA ILE A 51 24.34 -2.23 -13.28
C ILE A 51 25.85 -2.44 -13.12
N GLY A 52 26.24 -3.38 -12.25
CA GLY A 52 27.66 -3.69 -11.97
C GLY A 52 28.39 -2.70 -11.05
N THR A 53 27.66 -1.77 -10.41
CA THR A 53 28.22 -0.78 -9.49
C THR A 53 27.62 -0.89 -8.09
N THR A 54 28.20 -0.18 -7.11
CA THR A 54 27.59 -0.03 -5.79
C THR A 54 26.51 1.04 -5.83
N ILE A 55 25.31 0.71 -5.34
CA ILE A 55 24.18 1.65 -5.27
C ILE A 55 24.44 2.63 -4.12
N PRO A 56 24.47 3.95 -4.37
CA PRO A 56 24.63 4.93 -3.31
C PRO A 56 23.36 5.01 -2.44
N VAL A 57 23.53 5.34 -1.15
CA VAL A 57 22.42 5.50 -0.20
C VAL A 57 21.39 6.54 -0.68
N THR A 58 21.83 7.57 -1.41
CA THR A 58 20.95 8.58 -2.00
C THR A 58 20.05 8.03 -3.12
N ALA A 59 20.38 6.89 -3.72
CA ALA A 59 19.55 6.20 -4.71
C ALA A 59 18.59 5.17 -4.09
N ALA A 60 18.90 4.65 -2.90
CA ALA A 60 18.06 3.74 -2.13
C ALA A 60 18.19 4.09 -0.65
N ARG A 61 17.33 4.98 -0.16
CA ARG A 61 17.43 5.46 1.22
C ARG A 61 16.94 4.38 2.20
N PRO A 62 17.66 4.14 3.32
CA PRO A 62 17.17 3.28 4.40
C PRO A 62 15.87 3.82 4.98
N ILE A 63 14.98 2.90 5.34
CA ILE A 63 13.77 3.17 6.12
C ILE A 63 14.11 2.86 7.58
N VAL A 64 13.95 3.85 8.46
CA VAL A 64 14.29 3.74 9.88
C VAL A 64 13.11 4.12 10.77
N LEU A 65 13.05 3.49 11.93
CA LEU A 65 12.06 3.79 12.96
C LEU A 65 12.68 4.74 13.99
N GLU A 66 12.06 5.90 14.21
CA GLU A 66 12.53 6.87 15.20
C GLU A 66 11.39 7.33 16.10
N ASN A 67 11.74 7.69 17.34
CA ASN A 67 10.79 8.25 18.31
C ASN A 67 10.49 9.72 18.00
N VAL A 68 9.82 9.97 16.89
CA VAL A 68 9.37 11.28 16.42
C VAL A 68 7.85 11.28 16.25
N PRO A 69 7.17 12.45 16.35
CA PRO A 69 5.71 12.50 16.25
C PRO A 69 5.18 12.31 14.82
N LYS A 70 5.98 12.64 13.80
CA LYS A 70 5.58 12.57 12.38
C LYS A 70 6.67 11.98 11.52
N ALA A 71 6.25 11.28 10.47
CA ALA A 71 7.15 10.82 9.41
C ALA A 71 7.80 12.01 8.70
N TYR A 72 9.06 11.83 8.31
CA TYR A 72 9.78 12.80 7.51
C TYR A 72 10.77 12.08 6.58
N GLU A 73 11.20 12.79 5.54
CA GLU A 73 12.23 12.31 4.64
C GLU A 73 13.41 13.27 4.60
N THR A 74 14.59 12.71 4.39
CA THR A 74 15.82 13.46 4.12
C THR A 74 16.46 12.93 2.84
N THR A 75 17.59 13.49 2.44
CA THR A 75 18.40 12.96 1.34
C THR A 75 19.04 11.60 1.65
N GLU A 76 19.09 11.21 2.93
CA GLU A 76 19.84 10.03 3.39
C GLU A 76 18.96 8.92 3.98
N LYS A 77 17.73 9.22 4.43
CA LYS A 77 16.84 8.25 5.07
C LYS A 77 15.37 8.64 4.97
N LEU A 78 14.51 7.63 5.07
CA LEU A 78 13.08 7.76 5.32
C LEU A 78 12.77 7.37 6.76
N VAL A 79 12.01 8.18 7.48
CA VAL A 79 11.71 7.93 8.89
C VAL A 79 10.24 7.63 9.09
N ILE A 80 9.95 6.46 9.66
CA ILE A 80 8.64 6.08 10.15
C ILE A 80 8.60 6.36 11.66
N PRO A 81 7.60 7.09 12.16
CA PRO A 81 7.49 7.38 13.58
C PRO A 81 7.17 6.12 14.38
N ASN A 82 7.80 5.97 15.53
CA ASN A 82 7.52 4.91 16.49
C ASN A 82 6.33 5.29 17.39
N VAL A 83 5.19 5.57 16.74
CA VAL A 83 3.88 5.81 17.35
C VAL A 83 2.91 4.71 16.90
N PRO A 84 1.75 4.53 17.56
CA PRO A 84 0.70 3.66 17.03
C PRO A 84 0.34 4.08 15.61
N LEU A 85 0.44 3.14 14.68
CA LEU A 85 0.14 3.34 13.26
C LEU A 85 -0.76 2.21 12.79
N TRP A 86 -1.60 2.53 11.82
CA TRP A 86 -2.47 1.60 11.13
C TRP A 86 -2.09 1.56 9.67
N GLU A 87 -2.07 0.37 9.10
CA GLU A 87 -1.91 0.15 7.68
C GLU A 87 -3.29 0.10 7.01
N ILE A 88 -3.43 0.89 5.95
CA ILE A 88 -4.59 0.93 5.08
C ILE A 88 -4.23 0.11 3.84
N ALA A 89 -4.83 -1.08 3.74
CA ALA A 89 -4.73 -1.91 2.56
C ALA A 89 -5.87 -1.56 1.60
N MET A 90 -5.54 -1.25 0.35
CA MET A 90 -6.50 -0.88 -0.69
C MET A 90 -6.29 -1.71 -1.94
N SER A 91 -7.34 -1.90 -2.72
CA SER A 91 -7.25 -2.49 -4.07
C SER A 91 -7.81 -1.55 -5.12
N THR A 92 -7.19 -1.52 -6.30
CA THR A 92 -7.80 -0.97 -7.52
C THR A 92 -8.01 -2.08 -8.53
N GLN A 93 -9.26 -2.27 -8.96
CA GLN A 93 -9.63 -3.37 -9.81
C GLN A 93 -9.13 -3.21 -11.26
N GLY A 94 -8.59 -4.31 -11.81
CA GLY A 94 -8.21 -4.41 -13.21
C GLY A 94 -9.33 -4.97 -14.11
N SER A 95 -9.24 -4.73 -15.42
CA SER A 95 -10.19 -5.29 -16.38
C SER A 95 -9.87 -6.76 -16.68
N ASN A 96 -10.76 -7.67 -16.29
CA ASN A 96 -10.62 -9.10 -16.55
C ASN A 96 -10.46 -9.42 -18.05
N GLU A 97 -11.16 -8.68 -18.92
CA GLU A 97 -11.07 -8.89 -20.36
C GLU A 97 -9.67 -8.56 -20.91
N LEU A 98 -9.07 -7.46 -20.43
CA LEU A 98 -7.71 -7.12 -20.81
C LEU A 98 -6.72 -8.17 -20.28
N TRP A 99 -6.89 -8.63 -19.04
CA TRP A 99 -6.04 -9.67 -18.47
C TRP A 99 -6.14 -11.02 -19.18
N ARG A 100 -7.29 -11.39 -19.77
CA ARG A 100 -7.42 -12.60 -20.62
C ARG A 100 -6.63 -12.51 -21.91
N SER A 101 -6.30 -11.30 -22.36
CA SER A 101 -5.46 -11.06 -23.54
C SER A 101 -3.96 -10.98 -23.19
N ALA A 102 -3.54 -11.50 -22.04
CA ALA A 102 -2.14 -11.54 -21.62
C ALA A 102 -1.20 -12.06 -22.73
N GLY A 103 -0.03 -11.45 -22.86
CA GLY A 103 0.92 -11.73 -23.94
C GLY A 103 0.66 -10.94 -25.24
N THR A 104 -0.44 -10.21 -25.34
CA THR A 104 -0.70 -9.25 -26.43
C THR A 104 -0.46 -7.81 -25.97
N LEU A 105 -0.47 -6.86 -26.93
CA LEU A 105 -0.42 -5.43 -26.62
C LEU A 105 -1.61 -4.98 -25.74
N LEU A 106 -2.80 -5.53 -25.99
CA LEU A 106 -3.99 -5.25 -25.16
C LEU A 106 -3.82 -5.80 -23.74
N GLY A 107 -3.19 -6.97 -23.60
CA GLY A 107 -2.81 -7.54 -22.31
C GLY A 107 -1.83 -6.65 -21.54
N GLY A 108 -0.89 -6.01 -22.23
CA GLY A 108 0.01 -5.02 -21.64
C GLY A 108 -0.72 -3.82 -21.02
N MET A 109 -1.83 -3.39 -21.63
CA MET A 109 -2.67 -2.31 -21.06
C MET A 109 -3.42 -2.73 -19.80
N ALA A 110 -3.60 -4.03 -19.54
CA ALA A 110 -4.30 -4.51 -18.35
C ALA A 110 -3.65 -4.01 -17.05
N ASN A 111 -2.32 -4.00 -17.00
CA ASN A 111 -1.55 -3.45 -15.89
C ASN A 111 -1.67 -1.92 -15.84
N GLY A 112 -1.47 -1.23 -16.97
CA GLY A 112 -1.56 0.23 -17.04
C GLY A 112 -2.92 0.78 -16.59
N ASN A 113 -4.00 0.07 -16.90
CA ASN A 113 -5.36 0.48 -16.53
C ASN A 113 -5.58 0.59 -15.01
N THR A 114 -4.81 -0.16 -14.21
CA THR A 114 -4.93 -0.11 -12.75
C THR A 114 -4.33 1.18 -12.14
N PHE A 115 -3.45 1.88 -12.87
CA PHE A 115 -2.78 3.08 -12.36
C PHE A 115 -3.54 4.39 -12.64
N TYR A 116 -4.46 4.43 -13.62
CA TYR A 116 -5.09 5.69 -14.06
C TYR A 116 -5.78 6.46 -12.92
N ASN A 117 -6.38 5.75 -11.97
CA ASN A 117 -7.08 6.38 -10.85
C ASN A 117 -6.22 6.53 -9.59
N CYS A 118 -5.01 5.95 -9.56
CA CYS A 118 -4.18 5.94 -8.36
C CYS A 118 -3.70 7.33 -7.95
N ALA A 119 -3.40 8.20 -8.91
CA ALA A 119 -3.02 9.58 -8.62
C ALA A 119 -4.15 10.34 -7.89
N ASN A 120 -5.40 10.17 -8.35
CA ASN A 120 -6.57 10.78 -7.71
C ASN A 120 -6.84 10.16 -6.33
N LEU A 121 -6.77 8.82 -6.23
CA LEU A 121 -6.92 8.09 -4.98
C LEU A 121 -5.89 8.55 -3.95
N HIS A 122 -4.62 8.68 -4.35
CA HIS A 122 -3.54 9.15 -3.49
C HIS A 122 -3.79 10.59 -3.01
N ALA A 123 -3.96 11.53 -3.94
CA ALA A 123 -4.09 12.95 -3.60
C ALA A 123 -5.31 13.22 -2.73
N SER A 124 -6.44 12.57 -3.03
CA SER A 124 -7.68 12.73 -2.27
C SER A 124 -7.57 12.12 -0.88
N THR A 125 -7.02 10.90 -0.75
CA THR A 125 -6.81 10.24 0.55
C THR A 125 -5.81 11.01 1.42
N TYR A 126 -4.71 11.47 0.82
CA TYR A 126 -3.71 12.29 1.50
C TYR A 126 -4.34 13.57 2.06
N ASN A 127 -5.08 14.31 1.23
CA ASN A 127 -5.73 15.55 1.67
C ASN A 127 -6.80 15.29 2.73
N PHE A 128 -7.59 14.22 2.57
CA PHE A 128 -8.61 13.84 3.54
C PHE A 128 -8.02 13.61 4.93
N LEU A 129 -7.00 12.76 5.04
CA LEU A 129 -6.32 12.49 6.32
C LEU A 129 -5.64 13.75 6.87
N ARG A 130 -4.95 14.51 6.00
CA ARG A 130 -4.29 15.76 6.38
C ARG A 130 -5.26 16.78 6.97
N TYR A 131 -6.45 16.96 6.38
CA TYR A 131 -7.45 17.90 6.89
C TYR A 131 -8.07 17.45 8.22
N LEU A 132 -8.11 16.14 8.48
CA LEU A 132 -8.49 15.59 9.78
C LEU A 132 -7.36 15.66 10.83
N GLY A 133 -6.16 16.08 10.43
CA GLY A 133 -4.99 16.21 11.31
C GLY A 133 -4.08 14.99 11.37
N TYR A 134 -4.34 13.97 10.55
CA TYR A 134 -3.60 12.72 10.49
C TYR A 134 -2.62 12.71 9.31
N GLN A 135 -1.58 11.89 9.40
CA GLN A 135 -0.59 11.71 8.35
C GLN A 135 -0.91 10.50 7.47
N LEU A 136 -0.46 10.56 6.22
CA LEU A 136 -0.40 9.42 5.30
C LEU A 136 1.07 9.17 4.98
N ILE A 137 1.55 7.97 5.26
CA ILE A 137 2.94 7.55 5.05
C ILE A 137 2.95 6.50 3.94
N GLY A 138 3.78 6.71 2.93
CA GLY A 138 3.81 5.89 1.72
C GLY A 138 3.06 6.54 0.56
N THR A 139 3.06 5.86 -0.59
CA THR A 139 2.45 6.37 -1.82
C THR A 139 1.57 5.31 -2.45
N ILE A 140 0.36 5.71 -2.87
CA ILE A 140 -0.57 4.84 -3.59
C ILE A 140 -0.24 4.96 -5.09
N GLY A 141 -0.03 3.83 -5.77
CA GLY A 141 0.27 3.81 -7.20
C GLY A 141 1.73 4.07 -7.58
N ASN A 142 2.68 3.86 -6.67
CA ASN A 142 4.11 4.02 -6.97
C ASN A 142 4.98 2.92 -6.34
N ASP A 143 5.57 2.08 -7.19
CA ASP A 143 6.44 0.99 -6.78
C ASP A 143 7.79 1.42 -6.16
N ALA A 144 8.11 2.73 -6.18
CA ALA A 144 9.38 3.25 -5.65
C ALA A 144 9.37 3.53 -4.15
N ARG A 145 8.20 3.77 -3.55
CA ARG A 145 8.04 4.32 -2.18
C ARG A 145 7.10 3.50 -1.30
N TYR A 146 7.10 2.18 -1.49
CA TYR A 146 6.36 1.28 -0.60
C TYR A 146 7.04 1.15 0.75
N VAL A 147 6.20 1.05 1.77
CA VAL A 147 6.61 0.93 3.17
C VAL A 147 6.81 -0.55 3.54
N GLY A 148 6.09 -1.46 2.88
CA GLY A 148 6.20 -2.91 3.07
C GLY A 148 5.53 -3.69 1.94
N SER A 149 5.30 -4.98 2.16
CA SER A 149 4.65 -5.86 1.18
C SER A 149 3.13 -5.61 1.10
N GLU A 150 2.66 -5.10 -0.04
CA GLU A 150 1.23 -4.83 -0.29
C GLU A 150 0.37 -6.10 -0.24
N GLY A 151 0.92 -7.24 -0.68
CA GLY A 151 0.23 -8.52 -0.59
C GLY A 151 0.07 -8.98 0.87
N GLY A 152 1.10 -8.80 1.69
CA GLY A 152 1.05 -9.06 3.12
C GLY A 152 0.01 -8.19 3.82
N ALA A 153 0.04 -6.88 3.54
CA ALA A 153 -0.95 -5.92 4.04
C ALA A 153 -2.38 -6.32 3.68
N ALA A 154 -2.62 -6.69 2.41
CA ALA A 154 -3.93 -7.10 1.93
C ALA A 154 -4.43 -8.40 2.60
N ILE A 155 -3.55 -9.36 2.86
CA ILE A 155 -3.91 -10.60 3.56
C ILE A 155 -4.26 -10.30 5.03
N MET A 156 -3.40 -9.55 5.72
CA MET A 156 -3.61 -9.21 7.13
C MET A 156 -4.87 -8.36 7.35
N ALA A 157 -5.21 -7.52 6.38
CA ALA A 157 -6.43 -6.73 6.38
C ALA A 157 -7.66 -7.46 5.80
N GLY A 158 -7.54 -8.74 5.41
CA GLY A 158 -8.67 -9.54 4.94
C GLY A 158 -9.24 -9.15 3.58
N LEU A 159 -8.45 -8.52 2.71
CA LEU A 159 -8.86 -8.27 1.32
C LEU A 159 -8.81 -9.56 0.49
N GLY A 160 -8.01 -10.55 0.92
CA GLY A 160 -7.79 -11.75 0.12
C GLY A 160 -6.75 -12.70 0.70
N GLU A 161 -6.42 -13.74 -0.08
CA GLU A 161 -5.49 -14.80 0.31
C GLU A 161 -4.31 -14.96 -0.66
N ALA A 162 -3.19 -15.47 -0.14
CA ALA A 162 -2.05 -15.83 -0.97
C ALA A 162 -2.42 -16.96 -1.94
N SER A 163 -1.75 -17.00 -3.10
CA SER A 163 -2.03 -18.02 -4.12
C SER A 163 -0.77 -18.57 -4.76
N ARG A 164 -0.91 -19.72 -5.44
CA ARG A 164 0.20 -20.44 -6.10
C ARG A 164 1.01 -19.56 -7.06
N GLN A 165 0.37 -18.61 -7.73
CA GLN A 165 1.02 -17.74 -8.70
C GLN A 165 2.02 -16.76 -8.07
N LYS A 166 2.03 -16.62 -6.73
CA LYS A 166 2.95 -15.78 -5.93
C LYS A 166 3.04 -14.30 -6.33
N LEU A 167 2.25 -13.86 -7.30
CA LEU A 167 2.38 -12.54 -7.89
C LEU A 167 1.50 -11.51 -7.13
N TYR A 168 0.31 -11.90 -6.64
CA TYR A 168 -0.61 -11.05 -5.88
C TYR A 168 -1.61 -11.87 -5.03
N THR A 169 -2.22 -11.21 -4.04
CA THR A 169 -3.32 -11.71 -3.23
C THR A 169 -4.58 -11.88 -4.08
N LEU A 170 -5.25 -13.04 -3.98
CA LEU A 170 -6.55 -13.28 -4.60
C LEU A 170 -7.64 -12.68 -3.75
N THR A 171 -8.51 -11.88 -4.34
CA THR A 171 -9.69 -11.33 -3.64
C THR A 171 -10.92 -12.20 -3.95
N PRO A 172 -11.85 -12.42 -3.00
CA PRO A 172 -13.09 -13.14 -3.27
C PRO A 172 -13.94 -12.47 -4.36
N GLU A 173 -13.98 -11.13 -4.37
CA GLU A 173 -14.85 -10.35 -5.24
C GLU A 173 -14.34 -10.31 -6.69
N TYR A 174 -13.03 -10.31 -6.89
CA TYR A 174 -12.44 -10.02 -8.19
C TYR A 174 -11.35 -10.99 -8.66
N GLY A 175 -10.91 -11.90 -7.79
CA GLY A 175 -9.81 -12.81 -8.08
C GLY A 175 -8.45 -12.10 -8.10
N ALA A 176 -7.60 -12.48 -9.05
CA ALA A 176 -6.23 -11.97 -9.21
C ALA A 176 -6.11 -10.58 -9.88
N PRO A 177 -6.96 -10.23 -10.86
CA PRO A 177 -6.82 -8.97 -11.58
C PRO A 177 -6.93 -7.75 -10.68
N GLY A 178 -5.95 -6.84 -10.74
CA GLY A 178 -5.96 -5.60 -9.97
C GLY A 178 -4.57 -5.25 -9.44
N ARG A 179 -4.54 -4.24 -8.58
CA ARG A 179 -3.36 -3.86 -7.80
C ARG A 179 -3.77 -3.66 -6.36
N LEU A 180 -2.85 -3.98 -5.47
CA LEU A 180 -2.98 -3.78 -4.04
C LEU A 180 -2.08 -2.60 -3.68
N TYR A 181 -2.45 -1.85 -2.65
CA TYR A 181 -1.66 -0.74 -2.13
C TYR A 181 -1.68 -0.77 -0.61
N GLY A 182 -0.51 -0.56 0.01
CA GLY A 182 -0.35 -0.42 1.45
C GLY A 182 0.22 0.95 1.81
N VAL A 183 -0.47 1.68 2.67
CA VAL A 183 -0.04 2.98 3.20
C VAL A 183 -0.35 3.06 4.68
N LEU A 184 0.46 3.79 5.45
CA LEU A 184 0.28 3.91 6.90
C LEU A 184 -0.37 5.24 7.29
N THR A 185 -1.05 5.25 8.42
CA THR A 185 -1.62 6.44 9.04
C THR A 185 -1.55 6.36 10.56
N ASP A 186 -1.56 7.51 11.22
CA ASP A 186 -1.73 7.64 12.68
C ASP A 186 -3.19 7.86 13.09
N LEU A 187 -4.14 7.77 12.15
CA LEU A 187 -5.57 7.70 12.44
C LEU A 187 -5.89 6.35 13.09
N PRO A 188 -6.43 6.31 14.32
CA PRO A 188 -6.90 5.06 14.90
C PRO A 188 -8.04 4.46 14.09
N LEU A 189 -7.86 3.21 13.66
CA LEU A 189 -8.80 2.46 12.84
C LEU A 189 -9.12 1.13 13.50
N GLU A 190 -10.38 0.72 13.43
CA GLU A 190 -10.80 -0.66 13.72
C GLU A 190 -10.17 -1.61 12.67
N PRO A 191 -9.29 -2.55 13.07
CA PRO A 191 -8.71 -3.52 12.16
C PRO A 191 -9.77 -4.43 11.55
N THR A 192 -9.61 -4.75 10.26
CA THR A 192 -10.34 -5.85 9.63
C THR A 192 -9.60 -7.16 9.86
N HIS A 193 -10.32 -8.28 9.75
CA HIS A 193 -9.76 -9.59 10.03
C HIS A 193 -9.36 -10.31 8.75
N PRO A 194 -8.24 -11.08 8.75
CA PRO A 194 -7.93 -12.01 7.68
C PRO A 194 -9.12 -12.90 7.36
N ILE A 195 -9.22 -13.28 6.10
CA ILE A 195 -10.28 -14.15 5.59
C ILE A 195 -9.69 -15.48 5.16
N ASP A 196 -10.52 -16.52 5.22
CA ASP A 196 -10.25 -17.85 4.67
C ASP A 196 -11.38 -18.17 3.69
N PHE A 197 -11.08 -18.26 2.39
CA PHE A 197 -12.06 -18.54 1.34
C PHE A 197 -11.60 -19.63 0.36
N GLY A 198 -10.49 -20.30 0.65
CA GLY A 198 -10.01 -21.49 -0.04
C GLY A 198 -10.34 -22.75 0.74
N PRO A 199 -10.45 -23.92 0.09
CA PRO A 199 -10.80 -25.19 0.74
C PRO A 199 -9.80 -25.61 1.82
#